data_AF-A0A2T2R3F1-F1
#
_entry.id   AF-A0A2T2R3F1-F1
#
_cell.length_a   1.000
_cell.length_b   1.000
_cell.length_c   1.000
_cell.angle_alpha   90.00
_cell.angle_beta   90.00
_cell.angle_gamma   90.00
#
_symmetry.space_group_name_H-M   'P 1'
#
loop_
_entity.id
_entity.type
_entity.pdbx_description
1 polymer ?
#
loop_
_entity_poly.entity_id
_entity_poly.type
_entity_poly.pdbx_seq_one_letter_code
_entity_poly.pdbx_strand_id
1 'polypeptide(L)'
;MAPPGRRRATPQRRGPRAGRGGGGRSGRLRGGHLAPRRGGGPGAHHPAGHVRLGEAAKYGFIADPVVLSRLEARPDDAVAGDPELLADVVARGVAVKADLVGRDEREGGDRALLNYGHTVGHAIEAASGYDVYLHGEAVALGMVAAARLGERLGISEAGLAQRTVALLDALGLPTGGVRLDPAAVRAALGRDKKAVGGGEAGWRFVLCERPGRARIVEAPSPAAVDAAIASLTAPA
;
A
#
# COMPACT_ATOMS: atom_id res chain seq x y z
N MET A 1 -47.43 -23.24 24.26
CA MET A 1 -48.35 -24.31 24.69
C MET A 1 -49.52 -24.32 23.70
N ALA A 2 -49.59 -25.30 22.79
CA ALA A 2 -50.76 -25.58 21.93
C ALA A 2 -51.64 -26.67 22.61
N PRO A 3 -52.94 -26.88 22.28
CA PRO A 3 -53.34 -27.78 21.16
C PRO A 3 -54.80 -27.50 20.62
N PRO A 4 -55.55 -28.43 19.97
CA PRO A 4 -55.37 -28.91 18.59
C PRO A 4 -56.67 -28.98 17.73
N GLY A 5 -56.52 -29.04 16.40
CA GLY A 5 -57.59 -29.39 15.45
C GLY A 5 -57.13 -30.44 14.42
N ARG A 6 -57.71 -31.64 14.49
CA ARG A 6 -57.58 -32.84 13.62
C ARG A 6 -58.45 -32.67 12.34
N ARG A 7 -58.35 -33.37 11.19
CA ARG A 7 -57.63 -34.55 10.66
C ARG A 7 -57.92 -34.66 9.12
N ARG A 8 -56.93 -35.20 8.37
CA ARG A 8 -56.97 -36.19 7.24
C ARG A 8 -57.82 -35.95 5.98
N ALA A 9 -57.23 -36.11 4.78
CA ALA A 9 -57.10 -37.39 4.05
C ALA A 9 -56.41 -37.25 2.66
N THR A 10 -55.46 -38.14 2.37
CA THR A 10 -54.92 -38.58 1.06
C THR A 10 -55.87 -39.61 0.41
N PRO A 11 -55.82 -39.99 -0.91
CA PRO A 11 -54.66 -40.68 -1.52
C PRO A 11 -54.43 -40.66 -3.08
N GLN A 12 -53.16 -40.92 -3.43
CA GLN A 12 -52.58 -41.78 -4.51
C GLN A 12 -52.91 -41.64 -6.03
N ARG A 13 -51.87 -41.65 -6.88
CA ARG A 13 -51.34 -42.80 -7.70
C ARG A 13 -50.29 -42.30 -8.75
N ARG A 14 -49.01 -42.72 -8.69
CA ARG A 14 -48.29 -43.77 -9.50
C ARG A 14 -48.36 -43.55 -11.04
N GLY A 15 -47.31 -43.06 -11.72
CA GLY A 15 -46.19 -43.82 -12.39
C GLY A 15 -46.52 -44.11 -13.89
N PRO A 16 -45.59 -44.45 -14.84
CA PRO A 16 -44.17 -44.88 -14.71
C PRO A 16 -43.13 -44.42 -15.79
N ARG A 17 -41.84 -44.62 -15.45
CA ARG A 17 -40.67 -45.18 -16.22
C ARG A 17 -40.08 -44.56 -17.52
N ALA A 18 -38.81 -44.18 -17.38
CA ALA A 18 -37.56 -44.66 -18.03
C ALA A 18 -37.35 -44.64 -19.57
N GLY A 19 -36.22 -44.05 -19.98
CA GLY A 19 -35.54 -44.28 -21.26
C GLY A 19 -34.03 -43.94 -21.16
N ARG A 20 -33.18 -44.88 -21.57
CA ARG A 20 -31.69 -44.83 -21.58
C ARG A 20 -31.15 -44.46 -22.97
N GLY A 21 -29.89 -44.02 -23.01
CA GLY A 21 -28.97 -44.08 -24.18
C GLY A 21 -28.58 -42.69 -24.69
N GLY A 22 -27.32 -42.33 -24.99
CA GLY A 22 -26.05 -43.05 -25.07
C GLY A 22 -25.02 -42.14 -25.77
N GLY A 23 -23.78 -42.11 -25.26
CA GLY A 23 -22.50 -41.87 -25.94
C GLY A 23 -22.29 -40.73 -26.95
N GLY A 24 -21.27 -39.89 -26.68
CA GLY A 24 -20.25 -39.60 -27.70
C GLY A 24 -19.68 -38.18 -27.81
N ARG A 25 -18.36 -38.08 -27.54
CA ARG A 25 -17.34 -37.17 -28.14
C ARG A 25 -17.33 -35.73 -27.64
N SER A 26 -16.30 -35.36 -26.86
CA SER A 26 -14.98 -34.88 -27.29
C SER A 26 -15.03 -33.46 -27.87
N GLY A 27 -14.59 -32.51 -27.04
CA GLY A 27 -14.47 -31.09 -27.38
C GLY A 27 -13.97 -30.30 -26.17
N ARG A 28 -12.76 -30.61 -25.67
CA ARG A 28 -12.08 -29.76 -24.69
C ARG A 28 -11.73 -28.43 -25.38
N LEU A 29 -12.58 -27.43 -25.17
CA LEU A 29 -12.31 -26.05 -25.53
C LEU A 29 -11.54 -25.38 -24.38
N ARG A 30 -10.41 -24.79 -24.77
CA ARG A 30 -9.78 -23.59 -24.20
C ARG A 30 -9.32 -23.70 -22.74
N GLY A 31 -8.01 -23.97 -22.60
CA GLY A 31 -7.26 -23.58 -21.42
C GLY A 31 -7.24 -22.06 -21.29
N GLY A 32 -8.15 -21.53 -20.48
CA GLY A 32 -7.96 -20.22 -19.85
C GLY A 32 -7.05 -20.43 -18.66
N HIS A 33 -5.79 -20.01 -18.76
CA HIS A 33 -5.01 -19.68 -17.57
C HIS A 33 -5.71 -18.50 -16.90
N LEU A 34 -6.56 -18.80 -15.92
CA LEU A 34 -6.93 -17.83 -14.91
C LEU A 34 -5.65 -17.53 -14.13
N ALA A 35 -5.02 -16.39 -14.41
CA ALA A 35 -4.02 -15.82 -13.52
C ALA A 35 -4.62 -15.74 -12.10
N PRO A 36 -3.90 -16.14 -11.05
CA PRO A 36 -4.41 -15.98 -9.70
C PRO A 36 -4.60 -14.49 -9.45
N ARG A 37 -5.85 -14.09 -9.17
CA ARG A 37 -6.16 -12.75 -8.68
C ARG A 37 -5.31 -12.52 -7.43
N ARG A 38 -4.33 -11.63 -7.50
CA ARG A 38 -3.62 -11.09 -6.33
C ARG A 38 -4.60 -10.20 -5.56
N GLY A 39 -5.45 -10.84 -4.78
CA GLY A 39 -6.31 -10.21 -3.80
C GLY A 39 -5.93 -10.76 -2.43
N GLY A 40 -4.87 -10.21 -1.85
CA GLY A 40 -4.58 -10.45 -0.44
C GLY A 40 -5.71 -9.84 0.38
N GLY A 41 -6.53 -10.68 1.01
CA GLY A 41 -7.46 -10.21 2.03
C GLY A 41 -6.72 -9.54 3.18
N PRO A 42 -7.42 -8.79 4.05
CA PRO A 42 -6.81 -8.19 5.23
C PRO A 42 -6.13 -9.28 6.07
N GLY A 43 -4.80 -9.19 6.22
CA GLY A 43 -3.97 -10.15 6.96
C GLY A 43 -3.07 -11.07 6.12
N ALA A 44 -3.10 -10.99 4.78
CA ALA A 44 -2.14 -11.70 3.93
C ALA A 44 -0.84 -10.88 3.83
N HIS A 45 0.10 -11.09 4.75
CA HIS A 45 1.41 -10.44 4.71
C HIS A 45 2.18 -10.85 3.45
N HIS A 46 2.75 -9.88 2.76
CA HIS A 46 3.64 -10.15 1.64
C HIS A 46 4.94 -10.81 2.13
N PRO A 47 5.54 -11.73 1.35
CA PRO A 47 6.80 -12.35 1.74
C PRO A 47 7.85 -11.28 2.02
N ALA A 48 8.71 -11.51 3.01
CA ALA A 48 9.65 -10.52 3.58
C ALA A 48 10.55 -9.81 2.55
N GLY A 49 10.72 -10.36 1.34
CA GLY A 49 11.38 -9.71 0.22
C GLY A 49 10.69 -8.42 -0.24
N HIS A 50 9.35 -8.40 -0.31
CA HIS A 50 8.58 -7.27 -0.84
C HIS A 50 8.65 -6.04 0.08
N VAL A 51 8.67 -6.28 1.39
CA VAL A 51 8.70 -5.23 2.43
C VAL A 51 9.94 -4.34 2.30
N ARG A 52 11.08 -4.91 1.84
CA ARG A 52 12.32 -4.16 1.63
C ARG A 52 12.32 -3.32 0.34
N LEU A 53 11.46 -3.65 -0.63
CA LEU A 53 11.37 -2.93 -1.91
C LEU A 53 10.72 -1.55 -1.74
N GLY A 54 9.81 -1.39 -0.78
CA GLY A 54 9.20 -0.09 -0.47
C GLY A 54 10.23 0.93 0.03
N GLU A 55 11.07 0.51 0.99
CA GLU A 55 12.21 1.30 1.47
C GLU A 55 13.22 1.61 0.37
N ALA A 56 13.44 0.68 -0.55
CA ALA A 56 14.31 0.91 -1.68
C ALA A 56 13.72 1.96 -2.65
N ALA A 57 12.45 1.83 -3.02
CA ALA A 57 11.76 2.76 -3.90
C ALA A 57 11.74 4.20 -3.34
N LYS A 58 11.66 4.34 -2.01
CA LYS A 58 11.76 5.63 -1.31
C LYS A 58 12.97 6.45 -1.75
N TYR A 59 14.15 5.83 -1.82
CA TYR A 59 15.39 6.52 -2.24
C TYR A 59 15.27 7.08 -3.66
N GLY A 60 14.54 6.38 -4.53
CA GLY A 60 14.32 6.84 -5.88
C GLY A 60 13.40 8.05 -6.01
N PHE A 61 12.38 8.12 -5.16
CA PHE A 61 11.52 9.31 -5.10
C PHE A 61 12.27 10.52 -4.55
N ILE A 62 13.10 10.35 -3.50
CA ILE A 62 13.70 11.49 -2.80
C ILE A 62 15.02 11.98 -3.38
N ALA A 63 15.81 11.11 -4.03
CA ALA A 63 17.19 11.46 -4.42
C ALA A 63 17.73 10.79 -5.70
N ASP A 64 17.52 9.48 -5.91
CA ASP A 64 18.12 8.74 -7.06
C ASP A 64 17.05 8.11 -7.98
N PRO A 65 16.51 8.83 -8.98
CA PRO A 65 15.44 8.33 -9.83
C PRO A 65 15.85 7.13 -10.70
N VAL A 66 17.15 6.79 -10.76
CA VAL A 66 17.61 5.55 -11.38
C VAL A 66 17.07 4.33 -10.64
N VAL A 67 16.92 4.40 -9.31
CA VAL A 67 16.30 3.33 -8.51
C VAL A 67 14.89 3.03 -9.00
N LEU A 68 14.08 4.07 -9.26
CA LEU A 68 12.73 3.88 -9.81
C LEU A 68 12.79 3.23 -11.18
N SER A 69 13.65 3.74 -12.07
CA SER A 69 13.80 3.23 -13.43
C SER A 69 14.20 1.74 -13.46
N ARG A 70 15.02 1.30 -12.50
CA ARG A 70 15.44 -0.11 -12.35
C ARG A 70 14.27 -0.99 -11.90
N LEU A 71 13.54 -0.56 -10.88
CA LEU A 71 12.40 -1.31 -10.34
C LEU A 71 11.23 -1.37 -11.33
N GLU A 72 10.97 -0.27 -12.04
CA GLU A 72 9.91 -0.18 -13.07
C GLU A 72 10.21 -1.05 -14.30
N ALA A 73 11.49 -1.22 -14.65
CA ALA A 73 11.88 -2.04 -15.80
C ALA A 73 11.74 -3.56 -15.55
N ARG A 74 11.89 -3.99 -14.29
CA ARG A 74 11.95 -5.41 -13.90
C ARG A 74 11.23 -5.69 -12.56
N PRO A 75 9.94 -5.32 -12.41
CA PRO A 75 9.25 -5.43 -11.12
C PRO A 75 9.07 -6.88 -10.65
N ASP A 76 8.81 -7.81 -11.59
CA ASP A 76 8.69 -9.23 -11.29
C ASP A 76 10.01 -9.82 -10.78
N ASP A 77 11.14 -9.40 -11.34
CA ASP A 77 12.47 -9.84 -10.89
C ASP A 77 12.79 -9.26 -9.50
N ALA A 78 12.40 -8.02 -9.23
CA ALA A 78 12.55 -7.42 -7.91
C ALA A 78 11.74 -8.19 -6.86
N VAL A 79 10.50 -8.55 -7.20
CA VAL A 79 9.60 -9.37 -6.37
C VAL A 79 10.14 -10.78 -6.18
N ALA A 80 10.69 -11.40 -7.23
CA ALA A 80 11.34 -12.72 -7.17
C ALA A 80 12.67 -12.71 -6.40
N GLY A 81 13.20 -11.52 -6.10
CA GLY A 81 14.44 -11.36 -5.35
C GLY A 81 15.71 -11.55 -6.18
N ASP A 82 15.69 -11.12 -7.45
CA ASP A 82 16.84 -11.17 -8.35
C ASP A 82 18.08 -10.52 -7.70
N PRO A 83 19.16 -11.29 -7.44
CA PRO A 83 20.27 -10.80 -6.62
C PRO A 83 21.02 -9.65 -7.28
N GLU A 84 21.11 -9.61 -8.62
CA GLU A 84 21.78 -8.54 -9.35
C GLU A 84 21.00 -7.22 -9.23
N LEU A 85 19.70 -7.25 -9.53
CA LEU A 85 18.83 -6.08 -9.40
C LEU A 85 18.78 -5.58 -7.96
N LEU A 86 18.59 -6.48 -6.99
CA LEU A 86 18.55 -6.10 -5.58
C LEU A 86 19.88 -5.52 -5.10
N ALA A 87 21.03 -6.06 -5.53
CA ALA A 87 22.33 -5.52 -5.17
C ALA A 87 22.53 -4.08 -5.70
N ASP A 88 22.18 -3.80 -6.97
CA ASP A 88 22.25 -2.43 -7.54
C ASP A 88 21.36 -1.46 -6.75
N VAL A 89 20.09 -1.84 -6.54
CA VAL A 89 19.11 -1.00 -5.86
C VAL A 89 19.49 -0.74 -4.39
N VAL A 90 19.96 -1.76 -3.67
CA VAL A 90 20.43 -1.61 -2.28
C VAL A 90 21.69 -0.75 -2.22
N ALA A 91 22.67 -0.97 -3.11
CA ALA A 91 23.90 -0.17 -3.14
C ALA A 91 23.60 1.31 -3.35
N ARG A 92 22.68 1.63 -4.27
CA ARG A 92 22.20 3.00 -4.49
C ARG A 92 21.50 3.59 -3.27
N GLY A 93 20.61 2.83 -2.64
CA GLY A 93 19.93 3.27 -1.42
C GLY A 93 20.90 3.56 -0.27
N VAL A 94 21.92 2.72 -0.10
CA VAL A 94 23.00 2.95 0.88
C VAL A 94 23.77 4.22 0.54
N ALA A 95 24.11 4.45 -0.73
CA ALA A 95 24.81 5.67 -1.16
C ALA A 95 23.97 6.94 -0.90
N VAL A 96 22.68 6.93 -1.23
CA VAL A 96 21.74 8.03 -0.93
C VAL A 96 21.68 8.28 0.58
N LYS A 97 21.52 7.23 1.38
CA LYS A 97 21.46 7.36 2.83
C LYS A 97 22.76 7.94 3.40
N ALA A 98 23.91 7.46 2.95
CA ALA A 98 25.21 7.94 3.39
C ALA A 98 25.41 9.42 3.04
N ASP A 99 25.02 9.84 1.84
CA ASP A 99 25.10 11.22 1.38
C ASP A 99 24.18 12.15 2.20
N LEU A 100 22.90 11.79 2.38
CA LEU A 100 21.96 12.60 3.17
C LEU A 100 22.35 12.69 4.66
N VAL A 101 22.84 11.59 5.24
CA VAL A 101 23.33 11.58 6.63
C VAL A 101 24.62 12.41 6.76
N GLY A 102 25.53 12.32 5.78
CA GLY A 102 26.76 13.09 5.78
C GLY A 102 26.55 14.60 5.62
N ARG A 103 25.50 15.01 4.91
CA ARG A 103 25.12 16.44 4.78
C ARG A 103 24.46 17.00 6.02
N ASP A 104 23.83 16.16 6.84
CA ASP A 104 23.05 16.57 8.01
C ASP A 104 23.13 15.54 9.15
N GLU A 105 24.26 15.54 9.86
CA GLU A 105 24.51 14.64 10.98
C GLU A 105 23.55 14.88 12.16
N ARG A 106 22.99 16.10 12.28
CA ARG A 106 22.13 16.52 13.40
C ARG A 106 20.62 16.44 13.12
N GLU A 107 20.22 15.84 12.00
CA GLU A 107 18.85 15.40 11.70
C GLU A 107 17.79 16.53 11.65
N GLY A 108 18.21 17.75 11.27
CA GLY A 108 17.34 18.93 11.20
C GLY A 108 16.89 19.32 9.78
N GLY A 109 17.65 18.93 8.76
CA GLY A 109 17.54 19.31 7.35
C GLY A 109 17.53 18.08 6.43
N ASP A 110 18.59 17.87 5.64
CA ASP A 110 18.63 16.88 4.56
C ASP A 110 18.32 15.45 5.00
N ARG A 111 18.73 15.06 6.21
CA ARG A 111 18.51 13.70 6.72
C ARG A 111 17.02 13.41 6.94
N ALA A 112 16.22 14.44 7.22
CA ALA A 112 14.78 14.26 7.39
C ALA A 112 14.08 13.84 6.08
N LEU A 113 14.70 14.00 4.90
CA LEU A 113 14.16 13.48 3.63
C LEU A 113 14.01 11.95 3.61
N LEU A 114 14.79 11.24 4.42
CA LEU A 114 14.67 9.78 4.60
C LEU A 114 13.32 9.35 5.18
N ASN A 115 12.56 10.29 5.76
CA ASN A 115 11.24 10.05 6.33
C ASN A 115 10.11 10.17 5.30
N TYR A 116 10.39 10.15 3.99
CA TYR A 116 9.36 10.05 2.96
C TYR A 116 8.47 8.82 3.20
N GLY A 117 7.16 9.05 3.30
CA GLY A 117 6.16 8.06 3.69
C GLY A 117 6.09 7.73 5.19
N HIS A 118 7.11 8.00 5.99
CA HIS A 118 7.19 7.54 7.38
C HIS A 118 6.21 8.27 8.32
N THR A 119 5.95 9.56 8.08
CA THR A 119 5.01 10.33 8.92
C THR A 119 3.63 9.66 8.98
N VAL A 120 3.09 9.24 7.85
CA VAL A 120 1.81 8.52 7.79
C VAL A 120 2.00 7.03 8.08
N GLY A 121 3.11 6.42 7.64
CA GLY A 121 3.41 5.00 7.91
C GLY A 121 3.42 4.67 9.40
N HIS A 122 4.18 5.41 10.21
CA HIS A 122 4.20 5.21 11.66
C HIS A 122 2.82 5.46 12.30
N ALA A 123 2.04 6.41 11.77
CA ALA A 123 0.69 6.65 12.26
C ALA A 123 -0.26 5.49 11.92
N ILE A 124 -0.09 4.82 10.78
CA ILE A 124 -0.82 3.59 10.41
C ILE A 124 -0.42 2.45 11.34
N GLU A 125 0.88 2.23 11.58
CA GLU A 125 1.36 1.20 12.51
C GLU A 125 0.76 1.42 13.91
N ALA A 126 0.87 2.64 14.45
CA ALA A 126 0.33 2.98 15.76
C ALA A 126 -1.20 2.88 15.85
N ALA A 127 -1.94 3.27 14.80
CA ALA A 127 -3.40 3.18 14.77
C ALA A 127 -3.90 1.74 14.62
N SER A 128 -3.09 0.87 14.02
CA SER A 128 -3.42 -0.54 13.81
C SER A 128 -2.89 -1.46 14.91
N GLY A 129 -2.18 -0.93 15.90
CA GLY A 129 -1.63 -1.70 17.02
C GLY A 129 -0.37 -2.47 16.66
N TYR A 130 0.39 -2.04 15.64
CA TYR A 130 1.68 -2.59 15.19
C TYR A 130 1.66 -4.02 14.62
N ASP A 131 0.57 -4.76 14.76
CA ASP A 131 0.48 -6.18 14.36
C ASP A 131 -0.22 -6.40 13.00
N VAL A 132 -0.85 -5.37 12.42
CA VAL A 132 -1.68 -5.52 11.20
C VAL A 132 -0.90 -5.26 9.92
N TYR A 133 -0.01 -4.28 9.92
CA TYR A 133 0.80 -3.90 8.76
C TYR A 133 2.27 -4.04 9.11
N LEU A 134 3.04 -4.68 8.23
CA LEU A 134 4.49 -4.68 8.36
C LEU A 134 5.02 -3.26 8.09
N HIS A 135 6.18 -2.94 8.64
CA HIS A 135 6.77 -1.60 8.51
C HIS A 135 6.84 -1.10 7.06
N GLY A 136 7.38 -1.91 6.13
CA GLY A 136 7.45 -1.53 4.71
C GLY A 136 6.08 -1.43 4.03
N GLU A 137 5.05 -2.14 4.51
CA GLU A 137 3.67 -2.01 4.03
C GLU A 137 3.06 -0.66 4.48
N ALA A 138 3.27 -0.29 5.74
CA ALA A 138 2.83 0.98 6.27
C ALA A 138 3.55 2.16 5.62
N VAL A 139 4.87 2.05 5.40
CA VAL A 139 5.66 3.06 4.67
C VAL A 139 5.19 3.18 3.21
N ALA A 140 4.86 2.07 2.53
CA ALA A 140 4.30 2.11 1.18
C ALA A 140 2.98 2.90 1.11
N LEU A 141 2.03 2.60 2.00
CA LEU A 141 0.79 3.37 2.15
C LEU A 141 1.06 4.84 2.48
N GLY A 142 2.05 5.09 3.33
CA GLY A 142 2.48 6.43 3.70
C GLY A 142 3.07 7.21 2.52
N MET A 143 3.82 6.56 1.63
CA MET A 143 4.32 7.17 0.39
C MET A 143 3.18 7.52 -0.56
N VAL A 144 2.17 6.65 -0.69
CA VAL A 144 0.96 6.97 -1.49
C VAL A 144 0.23 8.18 -0.91
N ALA A 145 0.04 8.24 0.41
CA ALA A 145 -0.58 9.39 1.07
C ALA A 145 0.26 10.67 0.87
N ALA A 146 1.59 10.59 1.00
CA ALA A 146 2.48 11.72 0.80
C ALA A 146 2.46 12.22 -0.65
N ALA A 147 2.47 11.33 -1.64
CA ALA A 147 2.39 11.71 -3.06
C ALA A 147 1.05 12.39 -3.39
N ARG A 148 -0.08 11.82 -2.92
CA ARG A 148 -1.41 12.42 -3.09
C ARG A 148 -1.54 13.77 -2.36
N LEU A 149 -0.94 13.91 -1.17
CA LEU A 149 -0.88 15.17 -0.45
C LEU A 149 -0.08 16.22 -1.23
N GLY A 150 1.09 15.85 -1.75
CA GLY A 150 1.95 16.73 -2.54
C GLY A 150 1.27 17.22 -3.82
N GLU A 151 0.54 16.36 -4.54
CA GLU A 151 -0.25 16.78 -5.71
C GLU A 151 -1.38 17.75 -5.32
N ARG A 152 -2.13 17.45 -4.25
CA ARG A 152 -3.21 18.34 -3.77
C ARG A 152 -2.71 19.73 -3.37
N LEU A 153 -1.50 19.81 -2.85
CA LEU A 153 -0.86 21.07 -2.45
C LEU A 153 -0.14 21.78 -3.62
N GLY A 154 -0.14 21.20 -4.83
CA GLY A 154 0.58 21.75 -5.99
C GLY A 154 2.11 21.68 -5.85
N ILE A 155 2.61 20.79 -5.00
CA ILE A 155 4.04 20.60 -4.70
C ILE A 155 4.63 19.51 -5.59
N SER A 156 3.91 18.40 -5.72
CA SER A 156 4.28 17.29 -6.60
C SER A 156 3.83 17.54 -8.02
N GLU A 157 4.63 17.11 -8.98
CA GLU A 157 4.23 17.05 -10.38
C GLU A 157 2.98 16.19 -10.57
N ALA A 158 2.14 16.57 -11.53
CA ALA A 158 0.93 15.83 -11.83
C ALA A 158 1.26 14.41 -12.33
N GLY A 159 0.62 13.40 -11.74
CA GLY A 159 0.82 11.99 -12.08
C GLY A 159 1.85 11.27 -11.20
N LEU A 160 2.54 11.99 -10.31
CA LEU A 160 3.48 11.36 -9.37
C LEU A 160 2.77 10.37 -8.43
N ALA A 161 1.56 10.69 -7.97
CA ALA A 161 0.80 9.79 -7.11
C ALA A 161 0.41 8.51 -7.85
N GLN A 162 0.02 8.63 -9.13
CA GLN A 162 -0.31 7.49 -9.98
C GLN A 162 0.91 6.62 -10.25
N ARG A 163 2.07 7.22 -10.55
CA ARG A 163 3.34 6.51 -10.72
C ARG A 163 3.76 5.78 -9.43
N THR A 164 3.60 6.44 -8.28
CA THR A 164 3.89 5.85 -6.96
C THR A 164 3.02 4.61 -6.72
N VAL A 165 1.71 4.72 -6.97
CA VAL A 165 0.78 3.59 -6.86
C VAL A 165 1.16 2.46 -7.82
N ALA A 166 1.40 2.76 -9.10
CA ALA A 166 1.71 1.75 -10.09
C ALA A 166 2.98 0.97 -9.76
N LEU A 167 4.05 1.66 -9.32
CA LEU A 167 5.30 1.02 -8.93
C LEU A 167 5.10 0.14 -7.69
N LEU A 168 4.50 0.67 -6.63
CA LEU A 168 4.33 -0.06 -5.38
C LEU A 168 3.42 -1.29 -5.54
N ASP A 169 2.36 -1.17 -6.34
CA ASP A 169 1.49 -2.31 -6.67
C ASP A 169 2.24 -3.39 -7.46
N ALA A 170 3.06 -3.00 -8.45
CA ALA A 170 3.92 -3.91 -9.20
C ALA A 170 4.94 -4.64 -8.31
N LEU A 171 5.42 -3.98 -7.24
CA LEU A 171 6.29 -4.58 -6.22
C LEU A 171 5.53 -5.43 -5.19
N GLY A 172 4.21 -5.58 -5.34
CA GLY A 172 3.37 -6.33 -4.42
C GLY A 172 3.30 -5.69 -3.03
N LEU A 173 3.15 -4.37 -2.98
CA LEU A 173 2.94 -3.60 -1.74
C LEU A 173 1.54 -2.99 -1.73
N PRO A 174 0.95 -2.78 -0.55
CA PRO A 174 -0.38 -2.17 -0.46
C PRO A 174 -0.34 -0.69 -0.85
N THR A 175 -1.29 -0.28 -1.69
CA THR A 175 -1.40 1.09 -2.23
C THR A 175 -2.76 1.75 -1.98
N GLY A 176 -3.74 1.00 -1.48
CA GLY A 176 -5.09 1.47 -1.21
C GLY A 176 -6.03 0.32 -0.87
N GLY A 177 -7.32 0.62 -0.69
CA GLY A 177 -8.35 -0.36 -0.34
C GLY A 177 -8.15 -1.01 1.03
N VAL A 178 -7.35 -0.39 1.89
CA VAL A 178 -6.96 -0.98 3.17
C VAL A 178 -8.02 -0.73 4.23
N ARG A 179 -8.21 -1.71 5.13
CA ARG A 179 -9.10 -1.56 6.27
C ARG A 179 -8.37 -0.77 7.36
N LEU A 180 -8.68 0.52 7.41
CA LEU A 180 -8.07 1.50 8.29
C LEU A 180 -9.16 2.43 8.82
N ASP A 181 -9.04 2.90 10.06
CA ASP A 181 -9.82 4.05 10.54
C ASP A 181 -9.01 5.35 10.31
N PRO A 182 -9.40 6.21 9.35
CA PRO A 182 -8.70 7.46 9.08
C PRO A 182 -8.61 8.37 10.31
N ALA A 183 -9.64 8.36 11.18
CA ALA A 183 -9.65 9.19 12.37
C ALA A 183 -8.62 8.70 13.40
N ALA A 184 -8.45 7.39 13.55
CA ALA A 184 -7.41 6.80 14.40
C ALA A 184 -6.00 7.14 13.90
N VAL A 185 -5.75 7.11 12.58
CA VAL A 185 -4.46 7.53 11.99
C VAL A 185 -4.20 9.01 12.20
N ARG A 186 -5.20 9.87 11.96
CA ARG A 186 -5.12 11.30 12.26
C ARG A 186 -4.79 11.56 13.73
N ALA A 187 -5.42 10.83 14.65
CA ALA A 187 -5.13 10.94 16.08
C ALA A 187 -3.71 10.46 16.42
N ALA A 188 -3.20 9.41 15.76
CA ALA A 188 -1.83 8.93 15.92
C ALA A 188 -0.79 9.97 15.45
N LEU A 189 -1.01 10.64 14.31
CA LEU A 189 -0.17 11.76 13.84
C LEU A 189 -0.03 12.88 14.87
N GLY A 190 -1.12 13.19 15.59
CA GLY A 190 -1.13 14.25 16.58
C GLY A 190 -0.44 13.88 17.91
N ARG A 191 -0.41 12.59 18.28
CA ARG A 191 0.16 12.13 19.55
C ARG A 191 1.68 12.27 19.62
N ASP A 192 2.35 11.91 18.52
CA ASP A 192 3.81 12.04 18.39
C ASP A 192 4.28 13.50 18.58
N LYS A 193 3.48 14.47 18.08
CA LYS A 193 3.86 15.89 18.07
C LYS A 193 3.32 16.71 19.23
N LYS A 194 2.24 16.27 19.88
CA LYS A 194 1.75 16.88 21.13
C LYS A 194 2.73 16.67 22.28
N ALA A 195 3.49 15.57 22.29
CA ALA A 195 4.56 15.34 23.27
C ALA A 195 5.68 16.40 23.19
N VAL A 196 5.85 17.06 22.03
CA VAL A 196 6.85 18.12 21.78
C VAL A 196 6.19 19.52 21.72
N GLY A 197 4.93 19.65 22.17
CA GLY A 197 4.22 20.94 22.25
C GLY A 197 3.72 21.53 20.91
N GLY A 198 3.94 20.86 19.78
CA GLY A 198 3.67 21.42 18.45
C GLY A 198 2.26 21.19 17.89
N GLY A 199 1.51 20.20 18.37
CA GLY A 199 0.20 19.86 17.79
C GLY A 199 0.23 19.71 16.27
N GLU A 200 -0.80 20.21 15.58
CA GLU A 200 -0.88 20.22 14.10
C GLU A 200 0.13 21.18 13.47
N ALA A 201 0.46 22.28 14.16
CA ALA A 201 1.49 23.24 13.75
C ALA A 201 2.90 22.62 13.75
N GLY A 202 3.11 21.51 14.45
CA GLY A 202 4.38 20.79 14.48
C GLY A 202 4.55 19.79 13.34
N TRP A 203 3.52 19.50 12.55
CA TRP A 203 3.60 18.46 11.52
C TRP A 203 4.67 18.77 10.48
N ARG A 204 5.46 17.74 10.13
CA ARG A 204 6.51 17.82 9.11
C ARG A 204 6.32 16.60 8.22
N PHE A 205 6.07 16.86 6.94
CA PHE A 205 5.92 15.84 5.91
C PHE A 205 7.05 16.00 4.91
N VAL A 206 7.67 14.89 4.52
CA VAL A 206 8.52 14.90 3.32
C VAL A 206 7.60 14.66 2.14
N LEU A 207 7.62 15.56 1.16
CA LEU A 207 6.87 15.42 -0.09
C LEU A 207 7.84 15.39 -1.26
N CYS A 208 7.67 14.43 -2.16
CA CYS A 208 8.42 14.33 -3.40
C CYS A 208 7.84 15.34 -4.41
N GLU A 209 8.66 16.28 -4.88
CA GLU A 209 8.24 17.27 -5.89
C GLU A 209 8.23 16.63 -7.28
N ARG A 210 9.27 15.85 -7.56
CA ARG A 210 9.47 15.02 -8.75
C ARG A 210 10.47 13.93 -8.39
N PRO A 211 10.55 12.80 -9.12
CA PRO A 211 11.54 11.76 -8.88
C PRO A 211 12.96 12.33 -8.71
N GLY A 212 13.63 11.91 -7.64
CA GLY A 212 14.95 12.40 -7.26
C GLY A 212 14.97 13.74 -6.52
N ARG A 213 13.82 14.33 -6.19
CA ARG A 213 13.75 15.59 -5.46
C ARG A 213 12.56 15.63 -4.51
N ALA A 214 12.85 15.73 -3.22
CA ALA A 214 11.86 15.92 -2.18
C ALA A 214 12.19 17.11 -1.30
N ARG A 215 11.19 17.61 -0.57
CA ARG A 215 11.34 18.68 0.41
C ARG A 215 10.50 18.42 1.65
N ILE A 216 10.88 19.07 2.75
CA ILE A 216 10.10 19.07 3.98
C ILE A 216 9.04 20.16 3.88
N VAL A 217 7.81 19.81 4.25
CA VAL A 217 6.66 20.70 4.31
C VAL A 217 6.13 20.69 5.73
N GLU A 218 6.12 21.87 6.33
CA GLU A 218 5.67 22.07 7.71
C GLU A 218 4.21 22.51 7.73
N ALA A 219 3.47 22.05 8.73
CA ALA A 219 2.08 22.39 8.99
C ALA A 219 1.18 22.41 7.72
N PRO A 220 1.17 21.34 6.89
CA PRO A 220 0.23 21.28 5.77
C PRO A 220 -1.21 21.36 6.27
N SER A 221 -2.09 21.89 5.43
CA SER A 221 -3.52 22.04 5.76
C SER A 221 -4.10 20.73 6.33
N PRO A 222 -4.73 20.76 7.52
CA PRO A 222 -5.33 19.57 8.12
C PRO A 222 -6.33 18.86 7.19
N ALA A 223 -7.12 19.63 6.44
CA ALA A 223 -8.08 19.09 5.48
C ALA A 223 -7.39 18.32 4.34
N ALA A 224 -6.23 18.80 3.87
CA ALA A 224 -5.46 18.12 2.84
C ALA A 224 -4.85 16.81 3.36
N VAL A 225 -4.35 16.82 4.61
CA VAL A 225 -3.83 15.61 5.28
C VAL A 225 -4.94 14.58 5.47
N ASP A 226 -6.12 15.00 5.94
CA ASP A 226 -7.27 14.11 6.12
C ASP A 226 -7.70 13.48 4.79
N ALA A 227 -7.78 14.27 3.73
CA ALA A 227 -8.11 13.77 2.40
C ALA A 227 -7.07 12.77 1.88
N ALA A 228 -5.78 13.00 2.18
CA ALA A 228 -4.72 12.06 1.82
C ALA A 228 -4.84 10.73 2.59
N ILE A 229 -5.08 10.76 3.91
CA ILE A 229 -5.27 9.54 4.72
C ILE A 229 -6.55 8.80 4.29
N ALA A 230 -7.67 9.52 4.16
CA ALA A 230 -8.95 8.93 3.77
C ALA A 230 -8.86 8.25 2.40
N SER A 231 -8.04 8.75 1.49
CA SER A 231 -7.86 8.14 0.17
C SER A 231 -7.27 6.72 0.20
N LEU A 232 -6.65 6.30 1.30
CA LEU A 232 -6.07 4.96 1.44
C LEU A 232 -7.14 3.87 1.63
N THR A 233 -8.36 4.23 2.06
CA THR A 233 -9.44 3.26 2.27
C THR A 233 -10.21 2.93 0.98
N ALA A 234 -10.16 3.83 0.00
CA ALA A 234 -10.64 3.57 -1.35
C ALA A 234 -9.64 2.69 -2.12
N PRO A 235 -10.10 1.80 -3.02
CA PRO A 235 -9.19 1.09 -3.91
C PRO A 235 -8.32 2.08 -4.71
N ALA A 236 -7.08 1.66 -4.98
CA ALA A 236 -6.03 2.49 -5.55
C ALA A 236 -6.34 2.97 -6.97
#